data_AF-W4JQ40-F1
#
_entry.id   AF-W4JQ40-F1
#
_cell.length_a   1.000
_cell.length_b   1.000
_cell.length_c   1.000
_cell.angle_alpha   90.00
_cell.angle_beta   90.00
_cell.angle_gamma   90.00
#
_symmetry.space_group_name_H-M   'P 1'
#
loop_
_entity.id
_entity.type
_entity.pdbx_description
1 polymer ?
#
loop_
_entity_poly.entity_id
_entity_poly.type
_entity_poly.pdbx_seq_one_letter_code
_entity_poly.pdbx_strand_id
1 'polypeptide(L)'
;MLSLSSASSCDVCFETYRLNSSSTDEIRRPSSLDCGHVFCTPCIDALESLICPICRSPFDRHSVRRLYVIIDPPSDPQAPRERSAARSMKRRLPDRESDDAAEKEWLKDKLIAIATDSGPDRVDVEEYLDCLQRAGDWLTRNSPGEHQDLRALYKLHSLFLKYFREHNIAILEVKDLTKRCRELRDTLASTEECARLEIEEIMRAFEEADRTSNTEPSEGSSSHEEETESPKPSPVTSEFSIYFPPFWDTTARGSTDVAHMGAAVESLMLGESAHVDFDRLAYPGHLFH
;
A
#
# COMPACT_ATOMS: atom_id res chain seq x y z
N MET A 1 -26.17 -18.19 11.60
CA MET A 1 -25.75 -17.46 12.82
C MET A 1 -24.43 -16.78 12.47
N LEU A 2 -24.44 -15.46 12.30
CA LEU A 2 -23.20 -14.69 12.09
C LEU A 2 -22.46 -14.66 13.43
N SER A 3 -21.33 -15.36 13.55
CA SER A 3 -20.45 -15.27 14.71
C SER A 3 -19.41 -14.20 14.44
N LEU A 4 -19.57 -13.02 15.06
CA LEU A 4 -18.57 -11.95 15.01
C LEU A 4 -17.61 -12.13 16.19
N SER A 5 -16.34 -12.32 15.88
CA SER A 5 -15.26 -12.36 16.88
C SER A 5 -14.79 -10.94 17.19
N SER A 6 -14.17 -10.75 18.36
CA SER A 6 -13.46 -9.50 18.68
C SER A 6 -12.32 -9.19 17.70
N ALA A 7 -11.85 -10.20 16.96
CA ALA A 7 -10.86 -10.05 15.90
C ALA A 7 -11.45 -9.71 14.52
N SER A 8 -12.77 -9.67 14.36
CA SER A 8 -13.40 -9.37 13.07
C SER A 8 -13.10 -7.94 12.63
N SER A 9 -12.81 -7.77 11.34
CA SER A 9 -12.53 -6.48 10.69
C SER A 9 -13.49 -6.20 9.54
N CYS A 10 -13.55 -4.95 9.10
CA CYS A 10 -14.34 -4.55 7.94
C CYS A 10 -13.60 -4.90 6.64
N ASP A 11 -14.28 -5.55 5.68
CA ASP A 11 -13.66 -5.94 4.39
C ASP A 11 -13.37 -4.76 3.44
N VAL A 12 -13.81 -3.54 3.79
CA VAL A 12 -13.58 -2.33 2.97
C VAL A 12 -12.36 -1.55 3.46
N CYS A 13 -12.33 -1.19 4.75
CA CYS A 13 -11.19 -0.46 5.33
C CYS A 13 -10.14 -1.35 6.02
N PHE A 14 -10.42 -2.66 6.18
CA PHE A 14 -9.59 -3.63 6.90
C PHE A 14 -9.35 -3.34 8.39
N GLU A 15 -10.15 -2.47 8.99
CA GLU A 15 -10.01 -2.08 10.38
C GLU A 15 -10.86 -2.96 11.30
N THR A 16 -10.32 -3.31 12.47
CA THR A 16 -11.01 -4.11 13.49
C THR A 16 -12.23 -3.37 14.05
N TYR A 17 -13.35 -4.07 14.20
CA TYR A 17 -14.55 -3.50 14.79
C TYR A 17 -14.32 -3.12 16.26
N ARG A 18 -14.74 -1.92 16.65
CA ARG A 18 -14.70 -1.49 18.06
C ARG A 18 -16.05 -1.80 18.69
N LEU A 19 -16.09 -2.84 19.52
CA LEU A 19 -17.32 -3.36 20.15
C LEU A 19 -17.57 -2.77 21.55
N ASN A 20 -16.60 -2.02 22.07
CA ASN A 20 -16.58 -1.51 23.44
C ASN A 20 -17.44 -0.23 23.51
N SER A 21 -18.50 -0.24 24.32
CA SER A 21 -19.51 0.82 24.41
C SER A 21 -19.10 2.04 25.25
N SER A 22 -17.91 2.07 25.83
CA SER A 22 -17.49 3.09 26.79
C SER A 22 -16.76 4.30 26.21
N SER A 23 -16.35 4.25 24.94
CA SER A 23 -15.78 5.41 24.25
C SER A 23 -16.79 6.03 23.30
N THR A 24 -16.79 7.35 23.21
CA THR A 24 -17.59 8.17 22.29
C THR A 24 -17.32 7.91 20.80
N ASP A 25 -16.41 6.98 20.48
CA ASP A 25 -16.08 6.54 19.13
C ASP A 25 -17.12 5.52 18.62
N GLU A 26 -18.36 5.96 18.37
CA GLU A 26 -19.38 5.16 17.69
C GLU A 26 -19.04 4.86 16.21
N ILE A 27 -17.93 5.43 15.73
CA ILE A 27 -17.58 5.53 14.32
C ILE A 27 -17.36 4.14 13.71
N ARG A 28 -16.94 3.10 14.43
CA ARG A 28 -16.56 1.81 13.80
C ARG A 28 -17.37 0.60 14.26
N ARG A 29 -18.66 0.80 14.51
CA ARG A 29 -19.59 -0.29 14.80
C ARG A 29 -19.92 -1.11 13.53
N PRO A 30 -20.01 -2.44 13.64
CA PRO A 30 -20.43 -3.31 12.56
C PRO A 30 -21.91 -3.08 12.22
N SER A 31 -22.22 -3.06 10.93
CA SER A 31 -23.56 -2.87 10.38
C SER A 31 -23.78 -3.87 9.26
N SER A 32 -24.91 -4.57 9.30
CA SER A 32 -25.28 -5.56 8.28
C SER A 32 -26.19 -4.95 7.21
N LEU A 33 -25.91 -5.27 5.95
CA LEU A 33 -26.83 -5.05 4.84
C LEU A 33 -27.92 -6.15 4.80
N ASP A 34 -28.99 -5.95 4.03
CA ASP A 34 -30.05 -6.95 3.83
C ASP A 34 -29.54 -8.28 3.25
N CYS A 35 -28.47 -8.22 2.46
CA CYS A 35 -27.82 -9.39 1.90
C CYS A 35 -26.98 -10.19 2.91
N GLY A 36 -26.86 -9.71 4.16
CA GLY A 36 -26.14 -10.38 5.25
C GLY A 36 -24.65 -10.05 5.38
N HIS A 37 -24.08 -9.27 4.44
CA HIS A 37 -22.70 -8.81 4.56
C HIS A 37 -22.56 -7.67 5.58
N VAL A 38 -21.42 -7.65 6.29
CA VAL A 38 -21.18 -6.74 7.42
C VAL A 38 -20.01 -5.82 7.12
N PHE A 39 -20.22 -4.51 7.31
CA PHE A 39 -19.20 -3.48 7.13
C PHE A 39 -19.25 -2.49 8.30
N CYS A 40 -18.24 -1.63 8.45
CA CYS A 40 -18.33 -0.53 9.42
C CYS A 40 -19.23 0.58 8.88
N THR A 41 -19.92 1.29 9.77
CA THR A 41 -20.85 2.38 9.40
C THR A 41 -20.25 3.44 8.45
N PRO A 42 -19.00 3.93 8.64
CA PRO A 42 -18.38 4.92 7.75
C PRO A 42 -18.15 4.37 6.35
N CYS A 43 -17.78 3.09 6.23
CA CYS A 43 -17.61 2.48 4.91
C CYS A 43 -18.95 2.37 4.19
N ILE A 44 -20.05 2.02 4.88
CA ILE A 44 -21.39 2.01 4.27
C ILE A 44 -21.80 3.41 3.83
N ASP A 45 -21.57 4.42 4.68
CA ASP A 45 -21.95 5.81 4.39
C ASP A 45 -21.17 6.38 3.20
N ALA A 46 -19.89 6.01 3.07
CA ALA A 46 -18.99 6.41 1.99
C ALA A 46 -19.24 5.69 0.66
N LEU A 47 -20.08 4.65 0.61
CA LEU A 47 -20.43 4.01 -0.66
C LEU A 47 -21.25 4.97 -1.52
N GLU A 48 -20.72 5.31 -2.70
CA GLU A 48 -21.41 6.12 -3.70
C GLU A 48 -22.60 5.36 -4.31
N SER A 49 -22.44 4.05 -4.51
CA SER A 49 -23.48 3.16 -5.04
C SER A 49 -24.10 2.31 -3.93
N LEU A 50 -25.43 2.17 -3.95
CA LEU A 50 -26.18 1.34 -3.01
C LEU A 50 -26.15 -0.15 -3.41
N ILE A 51 -24.94 -0.65 -3.65
CA ILE A 51 -24.65 -2.01 -4.09
C ILE A 51 -23.63 -2.62 -3.13
N CYS A 52 -23.91 -3.82 -2.63
CA CYS A 52 -22.99 -4.51 -1.73
C CYS A 52 -21.64 -4.78 -2.41
N PRO A 53 -20.49 -4.38 -1.83
CA PRO A 53 -19.16 -4.62 -2.41
C PRO A 53 -18.82 -6.09 -2.64
N ILE A 54 -19.41 -7.01 -1.86
CA ILE A 54 -19.10 -8.44 -1.90
C ILE A 54 -20.00 -9.17 -2.90
N CYS A 55 -21.32 -9.11 -2.72
CA CYS A 55 -22.26 -9.90 -3.54
C CYS A 55 -22.97 -9.10 -4.63
N ARG A 56 -22.70 -7.79 -4.75
CA ARG A 56 -23.33 -6.88 -5.72
C ARG A 56 -24.86 -6.80 -5.67
N SER A 57 -25.48 -7.28 -4.59
CA SER A 57 -26.92 -7.09 -4.39
C SER A 57 -27.21 -5.64 -4.06
N PRO A 58 -28.24 -5.02 -4.67
CA PRO A 58 -28.67 -3.68 -4.29
C PRO A 58 -29.22 -3.71 -2.85
N PHE A 59 -29.05 -2.62 -2.12
CA PHE A 59 -29.58 -2.47 -0.76
C PHE A 59 -30.16 -1.07 -0.56
N ASP A 60 -30.98 -0.90 0.48
CA ASP A 60 -31.51 0.42 0.87
C ASP A 60 -30.70 0.96 2.06
N ARG A 61 -30.40 2.27 2.09
CA ARG A 61 -29.72 2.88 3.26
C ARG A 61 -30.57 2.73 4.52
N HIS A 62 -31.88 2.74 4.39
CA HIS A 62 -32.79 2.58 5.53
C HIS A 62 -32.86 1.14 6.07
N SER A 63 -32.44 0.16 5.28
CA SER A 63 -32.46 -1.24 5.68
C SER A 63 -31.18 -1.70 6.37
N VAL A 64 -30.14 -0.86 6.39
CA VAL A 64 -28.88 -1.10 7.11
C VAL A 64 -29.15 -1.21 8.61
N ARG A 65 -28.83 -2.36 9.20
CA ARG A 65 -29.02 -2.61 10.63
C ARG A 65 -27.68 -2.59 11.36
N ARG A 66 -27.58 -1.76 12.40
CA ARG A 66 -26.44 -1.77 13.32
C ARG A 66 -26.46 -3.05 14.14
N LEU A 67 -25.33 -3.74 14.20
CA LEU A 67 -25.18 -4.96 14.99
C LEU A 67 -24.63 -4.63 16.38
N TYR A 68 -25.34 -5.08 17.41
CA TYR A 68 -24.86 -5.05 18.79
C TYR A 68 -24.28 -6.42 19.13
N VAL A 69 -22.96 -6.52 19.16
CA VAL A 69 -22.28 -7.74 19.58
C VAL A 69 -22.09 -7.67 21.08
N ILE A 70 -22.82 -8.52 21.80
CA ILE A 70 -22.55 -8.76 23.22
C ILE A 70 -21.33 -9.69 23.24
N ILE A 71 -20.15 -9.12 23.47
CA ILE A 71 -19.01 -9.93 23.86
C ILE A 71 -19.29 -10.30 25.30
N ASP A 72 -19.65 -11.56 25.54
CA ASP A 72 -19.65 -12.07 26.91
C ASP A 72 -18.26 -11.78 27.47
N PRO A 73 -18.16 -11.03 28.59
CA PRO A 73 -16.87 -10.83 29.21
C PRO A 73 -16.25 -12.22 29.39
N PRO A 74 -14.94 -12.39 29.10
CA PRO A 74 -14.28 -13.67 29.27
C PRO A 74 -14.68 -14.17 30.65
N SER A 75 -15.45 -15.26 30.69
CA SER A 75 -16.04 -15.73 31.93
C SER A 75 -14.89 -15.97 32.87
N ASP A 76 -14.77 -15.12 33.89
CA ASP A 76 -13.66 -15.17 34.82
C ASP A 76 -13.67 -16.60 35.38
N PRO A 77 -12.62 -17.42 35.18
CA PRO A 77 -12.62 -18.81 35.63
C PRO A 77 -12.69 -18.95 37.16
N GLN A 78 -12.76 -17.84 37.90
CA GLN A 78 -12.79 -17.78 39.35
C GLN A 78 -14.20 -17.49 39.91
N ALA A 79 -15.15 -18.40 39.71
CA ALA A 79 -16.21 -18.60 40.70
C ALA A 79 -15.94 -19.93 41.42
N PRO A 80 -15.62 -19.92 42.74
CA PRO A 80 -15.32 -21.13 43.49
C PRO A 80 -16.53 -22.08 43.49
N ARG A 81 -16.46 -23.16 42.71
CA ARG A 81 -17.33 -24.32 42.89
C ARG A 81 -16.89 -25.05 44.14
N GLU A 82 -17.41 -24.60 45.28
CA GLU A 82 -17.43 -25.43 46.48
C GLU A 82 -18.30 -26.67 46.22
N ARG A 83 -17.78 -27.83 46.66
CA ARG A 83 -18.38 -29.19 46.65
C ARG A 83 -18.20 -29.90 45.31
N SER A 84 -17.27 -30.84 45.19
CA SER A 84 -17.33 -32.10 45.93
C SER A 84 -15.96 -32.75 46.06
N ALA A 85 -15.61 -33.12 47.28
CA ALA A 85 -14.48 -33.96 47.63
C ALA A 85 -14.64 -35.36 47.01
N ALA A 86 -14.11 -35.55 45.82
CA ALA A 86 -13.81 -36.87 45.28
C ALA A 86 -12.33 -36.89 44.91
N ARG A 87 -11.57 -37.57 45.76
CA ARG A 87 -10.15 -37.92 45.60
C ARG A 87 -9.90 -38.46 44.19
N SER A 88 -9.39 -37.63 43.30
CA SER A 88 -8.71 -38.09 42.10
C SER A 88 -7.24 -37.77 42.28
N MET A 89 -6.42 -38.82 42.35
CA MET A 89 -4.97 -38.77 42.43
C MET A 89 -4.43 -37.82 41.36
N LYS A 90 -4.17 -36.56 41.75
CA LYS A 90 -3.35 -35.63 41.00
C LYS A 90 -1.94 -36.20 41.02
N ARG A 91 -1.66 -37.10 40.06
CA ARG A 91 -0.30 -37.48 39.70
C ARG A 91 0.46 -36.17 39.53
N ARG A 92 1.43 -35.93 40.40
CA ARG A 92 2.37 -34.82 40.28
C ARG A 92 3.07 -34.98 38.94
N LEU A 93 2.54 -34.31 37.93
CA LEU A 93 3.25 -34.13 36.67
C LEU A 93 4.50 -33.32 37.03
N PRO A 94 5.68 -33.73 36.54
CA PRO A 94 6.91 -33.00 36.76
C PRO A 94 6.79 -31.55 36.24
N ASP A 95 7.62 -30.71 36.85
CA ASP A 95 7.75 -29.25 36.90
C ASP A 95 7.56 -28.42 35.59
N ARG A 96 6.48 -28.65 34.84
CA ARG A 96 6.18 -27.93 33.57
C ARG A 96 6.12 -26.41 33.71
N GLU A 97 5.73 -25.90 34.88
CA GLU A 97 5.67 -24.46 35.14
C GLU A 97 7.05 -23.80 35.09
N SER A 98 8.12 -24.55 35.45
CA SER A 98 9.48 -24.05 35.38
C SER A 98 9.98 -23.90 33.94
N ASP A 99 9.60 -24.82 33.06
CA ASP A 99 10.03 -24.80 31.65
C ASP A 99 9.35 -23.66 30.88
N ASP A 100 8.05 -23.43 31.12
CA ASP A 100 7.30 -22.36 30.45
C ASP A 100 7.81 -20.96 30.84
N ALA A 101 8.21 -20.77 32.11
CA ALA A 101 8.79 -19.52 32.58
C ALA A 101 10.17 -19.24 31.97
N ALA A 102 11.00 -20.27 31.81
CA ALA A 102 12.32 -20.15 31.18
C ALA A 102 12.20 -19.87 29.67
N GLU A 103 11.28 -20.54 28.97
CA GLU A 103 11.00 -20.30 27.55
C GLU A 103 10.49 -18.87 27.32
N LYS A 104 9.61 -18.37 28.20
CA LYS A 104 9.11 -16.99 28.15
C LYS A 104 10.24 -15.96 28.24
N GLU A 105 11.10 -16.05 29.26
CA GLU A 105 12.17 -15.08 29.44
C GLU A 105 13.20 -15.17 28.30
N TRP A 106 13.50 -16.38 27.81
CA TRP A 106 14.33 -16.54 26.62
C TRP A 106 13.74 -15.85 25.38
N LEU A 107 12.43 -16.01 25.12
CA LEU A 107 11.75 -15.35 24.00
C LEU A 107 11.80 -13.83 24.12
N LYS A 108 11.58 -13.30 25.33
CA LYS A 108 11.67 -11.85 25.58
C LYS A 108 13.07 -11.33 25.31
N ASP A 109 14.08 -11.95 25.91
CA ASP A 109 15.47 -11.53 25.77
C ASP A 109 15.92 -11.61 24.30
N LYS A 110 15.49 -12.65 23.58
CA LYS A 110 15.81 -12.81 22.16
C LYS A 110 15.15 -11.73 21.30
N LEU A 111 13.87 -11.41 21.52
CA LEU A 111 13.18 -10.34 20.79
C LEU A 111 13.80 -8.97 21.10
N ILE A 112 14.15 -8.71 22.35
CA ILE A 112 14.84 -7.48 22.76
C ILE A 112 16.21 -7.39 22.07
N ALA A 113 17.02 -8.46 22.11
CA ALA A 113 18.33 -8.47 21.47
C ALA A 113 18.24 -8.24 19.95
N ILE A 114 17.22 -8.80 19.28
CA ILE A 114 16.97 -8.53 17.86
C ILE A 114 16.64 -7.05 17.63
N ALA A 115 15.86 -6.43 18.52
CA ALA A 115 15.52 -5.01 18.43
C ALA A 115 16.68 -4.06 18.74
N THR A 116 17.61 -4.45 19.63
CA THR A 116 18.68 -3.56 20.12
C THR A 116 20.02 -3.76 19.42
N ASP A 117 20.44 -5.01 19.25
CA ASP A 117 21.84 -5.33 18.94
C ASP A 117 22.08 -5.41 17.43
N SER A 118 21.01 -5.46 16.65
CA SER A 118 21.10 -5.74 15.25
C SER A 118 20.63 -4.53 14.45
N GLY A 119 21.60 -3.79 13.90
CA GLY A 119 21.33 -3.02 12.69
C GLY A 119 20.68 -3.94 11.64
N PRO A 120 19.88 -3.38 10.71
CA PRO A 120 19.05 -4.14 9.78
C PRO A 120 19.81 -5.22 8.98
N ASP A 121 21.13 -5.08 8.81
CA ASP A 121 21.98 -6.00 8.05
C ASP A 121 22.46 -7.24 8.83
N ARG A 122 22.27 -7.32 10.15
CA ARG A 122 22.89 -8.37 10.98
C ARG A 122 21.95 -9.46 11.48
N VAL A 123 20.64 -9.24 11.43
CA VAL A 123 19.68 -10.28 11.83
C VAL A 123 19.43 -11.19 10.65
N ASP A 124 19.62 -12.49 10.83
CA ASP A 124 19.05 -13.47 9.92
C ASP A 124 17.52 -13.36 9.98
N VAL A 125 16.91 -12.98 8.86
CA VAL A 125 15.46 -12.82 8.74
C VAL A 125 14.73 -14.11 9.10
N GLU A 126 15.29 -15.27 8.77
CA GLU A 126 14.68 -16.57 9.09
C GLU A 126 14.67 -16.82 10.60
N GLU A 127 15.79 -16.54 11.29
CA GLU A 127 15.88 -16.68 12.75
C GLU A 127 14.90 -15.75 13.47
N TYR A 128 14.74 -14.52 12.98
CA TYR A 128 13.77 -13.58 13.54
C TYR A 128 12.33 -14.04 13.37
N LEU A 129 11.98 -14.54 12.18
CA LEU A 129 10.64 -15.07 11.91
C LEU A 129 10.35 -16.32 12.75
N ASP A 130 11.32 -17.22 12.92
CA ASP A 130 11.19 -18.38 13.81
C ASP A 130 10.96 -17.95 15.26
N CYS A 131 11.74 -16.97 15.75
CA CYS A 131 11.57 -16.44 17.09
C CYS A 131 10.16 -15.86 17.32
N LEU A 132 9.63 -15.11 16.35
CA LEU A 132 8.28 -14.57 16.44
C LEU A 132 7.20 -15.64 16.35
N GLN A 133 7.38 -16.65 15.48
CA GLN A 133 6.44 -17.77 15.40
C GLN A 133 6.39 -18.52 16.73
N ARG A 134 7.55 -18.83 17.32
CA ARG A 134 7.65 -19.49 18.62
C ARG A 134 7.03 -18.65 19.74
N ALA A 135 7.20 -17.33 19.71
CA ALA A 135 6.52 -16.43 20.64
C ALA A 135 4.99 -16.47 20.46
N GLY A 136 4.49 -16.47 19.22
CA GLY A 136 3.06 -16.60 18.93
C GLY A 136 2.47 -17.93 19.42
N ASP A 137 3.17 -19.04 19.18
CA ASP A 137 2.76 -20.37 19.63
C ASP A 137 2.75 -20.47 21.15
N TRP A 138 3.77 -19.90 21.81
CA TRP A 138 3.82 -19.81 23.26
C TRP A 138 2.66 -18.99 23.82
N LEU A 139 2.37 -17.81 23.24
CA LEU A 139 1.26 -16.94 23.66
C LEU A 139 -0.12 -17.55 23.43
N THR A 140 -0.24 -18.50 22.50
CA THR A 140 -1.48 -19.24 22.21
C THR A 140 -1.71 -20.37 23.22
N ARG A 141 -0.63 -21.00 23.71
CA ARG A 141 -0.70 -22.02 24.77
C ARG A 141 -1.02 -21.43 26.15
N ASN A 142 -0.67 -20.17 26.38
CA ASN A 142 -0.79 -19.48 27.67
C ASN A 142 -2.00 -18.56 27.74
N SER A 143 -2.46 -18.26 28.96
CA SER A 143 -3.70 -17.49 29.17
C SER A 143 -3.59 -16.05 28.61
N PRO A 144 -4.68 -15.47 28.06
CA PRO A 144 -4.67 -14.13 27.45
C PRO A 144 -4.50 -12.99 28.46
N GLY A 145 -4.80 -13.22 29.73
CA GLY A 145 -4.66 -12.23 30.81
C GLY A 145 -3.23 -12.09 31.34
N GLU A 146 -2.42 -13.13 31.18
CA GLU A 146 -1.05 -13.17 31.71
C GLU A 146 -0.02 -12.75 30.64
N HIS A 147 1.20 -12.45 31.10
CA HIS A 147 2.38 -12.16 30.25
C HIS A 147 2.21 -10.97 29.29
N GLN A 148 1.63 -9.88 29.80
CA GLN A 148 1.41 -8.64 29.04
C GLN A 148 2.71 -8.06 28.46
N ASP A 149 3.84 -8.30 29.11
CA ASP A 149 5.18 -7.91 28.66
C ASP A 149 5.54 -8.56 27.31
N LEU A 150 5.48 -9.89 27.23
CA LEU A 150 5.78 -10.63 25.99
C LEU A 150 4.71 -10.36 24.91
N ARG A 151 3.44 -10.21 25.29
CA ARG A 151 2.36 -9.88 24.34
C ARG A 151 2.58 -8.52 23.68
N ALA A 152 2.97 -7.51 24.46
CA ALA A 152 3.27 -6.18 23.95
C ALA A 152 4.47 -6.22 22.98
N LEU A 153 5.55 -6.92 23.36
CA LEU A 153 6.73 -7.12 22.50
C LEU A 153 6.36 -7.83 21.19
N TYR A 154 5.70 -8.99 21.27
CA TYR A 154 5.25 -9.73 20.08
C TYR A 154 4.39 -8.84 19.18
N LYS A 155 3.45 -8.08 19.74
CA LYS A 155 2.58 -7.19 18.97
C LYS A 155 3.38 -6.10 18.27
N LEU A 156 4.32 -5.45 18.98
CA LEU A 156 5.18 -4.42 18.40
C LEU A 156 6.00 -4.97 17.22
N HIS A 157 6.66 -6.10 17.42
CA HIS A 157 7.47 -6.75 16.38
C HIS A 157 6.62 -7.23 15.19
N SER A 158 5.41 -7.75 15.42
CA SER A 158 4.49 -8.14 14.34
C SER A 158 4.05 -6.94 13.49
N LEU A 159 3.79 -5.79 14.12
CA LEU A 159 3.45 -4.55 13.42
C LEU A 159 4.65 -4.00 12.67
N PHE A 160 5.83 -4.03 13.28
CA PHE A 160 7.07 -3.63 12.63
C PHE A 160 7.31 -4.44 11.34
N LEU A 161 7.19 -5.77 11.39
CA LEU A 161 7.34 -6.62 10.21
C LEU A 161 6.33 -6.28 9.11
N LYS A 162 5.08 -6.04 9.49
CA LYS A 162 4.05 -5.63 8.54
C LYS A 162 4.45 -4.34 7.82
N TYR A 163 4.79 -3.29 8.57
CA TYR A 163 5.20 -2.01 7.99
C TYR A 163 6.49 -2.11 7.20
N PHE A 164 7.46 -2.90 7.66
CA PHE A 164 8.72 -3.13 6.95
C PHE A 164 8.49 -3.78 5.58
N ARG A 165 7.59 -4.78 5.49
CA ARG A 165 7.21 -5.37 4.20
C ARG A 165 6.54 -4.37 3.28
N GLU A 166 5.54 -3.64 3.78
CA GLU A 166 4.83 -2.60 3.00
C GLU A 166 5.82 -1.53 2.48
N HIS A 167 6.77 -1.10 3.33
CA HIS A 167 7.81 -0.15 2.95
C HIS A 167 8.74 -0.68 1.86
N ASN A 168 9.18 -1.93 1.96
CA ASN A 168 10.03 -2.55 0.93
C ASN A 168 9.32 -2.70 -0.41
N ILE A 169 8.03 -3.05 -0.40
CA ILE A 169 7.20 -3.07 -1.61
C ILE A 169 7.16 -1.68 -2.25
N ALA A 170 6.87 -0.65 -1.45
CA ALA A 170 6.85 0.73 -1.95
C ALA A 170 8.21 1.19 -2.51
N ILE A 171 9.33 0.78 -1.90
CA ILE A 171 10.67 1.07 -2.45
C ILE A 171 10.86 0.41 -3.82
N LEU A 172 10.44 -0.84 -3.99
CA LEU A 172 10.55 -1.54 -5.27
C LEU A 172 9.68 -0.87 -6.35
N GLU A 173 8.46 -0.45 -6.00
CA GLU A 173 7.58 0.30 -6.90
C GLU A 173 8.19 1.63 -7.33
N VAL A 174 8.78 2.39 -6.39
CA VAL A 174 9.47 3.65 -6.71
C VAL A 174 10.67 3.41 -7.64
N LYS A 175 11.43 2.32 -7.42
CA LYS A 175 12.54 1.94 -8.32
C LYS A 175 12.05 1.62 -9.73
N ASP A 176 10.97 0.84 -9.85
CA ASP A 176 10.38 0.50 -11.15
C ASP A 176 9.81 1.74 -11.88
N LEU A 177 9.07 2.59 -11.16
CA LEU A 177 8.58 3.86 -11.71
C LEU A 177 9.73 4.76 -12.15
N THR A 178 10.81 4.84 -11.37
CA THR A 178 12.00 5.62 -11.73
C THR A 178 12.64 5.09 -13.01
N LYS A 179 12.71 3.77 -13.18
CA LYS A 179 13.21 3.12 -14.40
C LYS A 179 12.33 3.46 -15.60
N ARG A 180 11.00 3.31 -15.49
CA ARG A 180 10.06 3.67 -16.57
C ARG A 180 10.13 5.14 -16.95
N CYS A 181 10.24 6.04 -15.96
CA CYS A 181 10.42 7.46 -16.22
C CYS A 181 11.72 7.79 -16.96
N ARG A 182 12.78 6.98 -16.80
CA ARG A 182 14.03 7.10 -17.56
C ARG A 182 13.82 6.64 -19.01
N GLU A 183 13.22 5.46 -19.20
CA GLU A 183 12.94 4.90 -20.53
C GLU A 183 12.03 5.82 -21.37
N LEU A 184 11.02 6.43 -20.74
CA LEU A 184 10.15 7.41 -21.40
C LEU A 184 10.91 8.69 -21.80
N ARG A 185 11.83 9.16 -20.95
CA ARG A 185 12.68 10.31 -21.28
C ARG A 185 13.62 10.01 -22.44
N ASP A 186 14.21 8.83 -22.47
CA ASP A 186 15.09 8.40 -23.56
C ASP A 186 14.30 8.27 -24.88
N THR A 187 13.09 7.73 -24.82
CA THR A 187 12.18 7.64 -25.97
C THR A 187 11.80 9.03 -26.48
N LEU A 188 11.42 9.95 -25.58
CA LEU A 188 11.07 11.32 -25.94
C LEU A 188 12.25 12.03 -26.63
N ALA A 189 13.45 11.94 -26.05
CA ALA A 189 14.66 12.51 -26.65
C ALA A 189 14.96 11.94 -28.05
N SER A 190 14.75 10.63 -28.24
CA SER A 190 14.90 10.00 -29.57
C SER A 190 13.86 10.50 -30.56
N THR A 191 12.62 10.73 -30.14
CA THR A 191 11.56 11.26 -31.02
C THR A 191 11.79 12.73 -31.38
N GLU A 192 12.28 13.54 -30.44
CA GLU A 192 12.65 14.93 -30.70
C GLU A 192 13.79 15.03 -31.70
N GLU A 193 14.81 14.19 -31.57
CA GLU A 193 15.92 14.13 -32.53
C GLU A 193 15.46 13.68 -33.92
N CYS A 194 14.58 12.68 -34.02
CA CYS A 194 14.02 12.23 -35.30
C CYS A 194 13.24 13.36 -35.98
N ALA A 195 12.36 14.04 -35.24
CA ALA A 195 11.57 15.16 -35.76
C ALA A 195 12.46 16.33 -36.19
N ARG A 196 13.55 16.61 -35.45
CA ARG A 196 14.54 17.63 -35.83
C ARG A 196 15.19 17.31 -37.17
N LEU A 197 15.61 16.06 -37.38
CA LEU A 197 16.20 15.62 -38.64
C LEU A 197 15.20 15.68 -39.81
N GLU A 198 13.94 15.31 -39.60
CA GLU A 198 12.88 15.43 -40.61
C GLU A 198 12.63 16.90 -41.00
N ILE A 199 12.59 17.80 -40.02
CA ILE A 199 12.45 19.25 -40.28
C ILE A 199 13.62 19.75 -41.12
N GLU A 200 14.86 19.38 -40.78
CA GLU A 200 16.06 19.75 -41.54
C GLU A 200 16.03 19.21 -42.98
N GLU A 201 15.53 18.00 -43.19
CA GLU A 201 15.35 17.40 -44.51
C GLU A 201 14.31 18.16 -45.34
N ILE A 202 13.16 18.48 -44.75
CA ILE A 202 12.11 19.28 -45.39
C ILE A 202 12.66 20.66 -45.77
N MET A 203 13.36 21.33 -44.86
CA MET A 203 13.97 22.64 -45.14
C MET A 203 14.96 22.57 -46.31
N ARG A 204 15.80 21.53 -46.36
CA ARG A 204 16.74 21.32 -47.48
C ARG A 204 16.02 21.11 -48.80
N ALA A 205 14.94 20.34 -48.80
CA ALA A 205 14.12 20.11 -50.00
C ALA A 205 13.46 21.41 -50.50
N PHE A 206 13.01 22.28 -49.59
CA PHE A 206 12.50 23.61 -49.95
C PHE A 206 13.58 24.49 -50.60
N GLU A 207 14.80 24.53 -50.05
CA GLU A 207 15.90 25.30 -50.63
C GLU A 207 16.31 24.79 -52.03
N GLU A 208 16.30 23.47 -52.24
CA GLU A 208 16.60 22.87 -53.54
C GLU A 208 15.51 23.20 -54.57
N ALA A 209 14.23 23.11 -54.18
CA ALA A 209 13.11 23.52 -55.02
C ALA A 209 13.23 25.00 -55.43
N ASP A 210 13.56 25.90 -54.50
CA ASP A 210 13.73 27.32 -54.78
C ASP A 210 14.88 27.58 -55.76
N ARG A 211 16.01 26.86 -55.63
CA ARG A 211 17.12 26.92 -56.60
C ARG A 211 16.69 26.45 -57.99
N THR A 212 15.97 25.33 -58.08
CA THR A 212 15.53 24.80 -59.39
C THR A 212 14.55 25.74 -60.09
N SER A 213 13.63 26.37 -59.35
CA SER A 213 12.66 27.33 -59.92
C SER A 213 13.31 28.58 -60.52
N ASN A 214 14.43 29.03 -59.94
CA ASN A 214 15.16 30.21 -60.42
C ASN A 214 16.05 29.93 -61.64
N THR A 215 16.27 28.66 -62.01
CA THR A 215 17.20 28.29 -63.09
C THR A 215 16.51 27.99 -64.43
N GLU A 216 15.17 28.01 -64.49
CA GLU A 216 14.46 27.90 -65.78
C GLU A 216 14.66 29.20 -66.58
N PRO A 217 15.42 29.18 -67.69
CA PRO A 217 15.61 30.35 -68.51
C PRO A 217 14.26 30.70 -69.15
N SER A 218 13.86 31.95 -68.96
CA SER A 218 12.73 32.59 -69.64
C SER A 218 12.95 32.57 -71.16
N GLU A 219 12.72 31.43 -71.81
CA GLU A 219 12.57 31.37 -73.25
C GLU A 219 11.15 31.83 -73.60
N GLY A 220 11.10 32.95 -74.32
CA GLY A 220 9.95 33.84 -74.36
C GLY A 220 8.65 33.21 -74.88
N SER A 221 7.55 33.60 -74.25
CA SER A 221 6.24 33.55 -74.89
C SER A 221 5.41 34.78 -74.51
N SER A 222 5.37 35.69 -75.49
CA SER A 222 4.31 36.62 -75.85
C SER A 222 2.99 36.54 -75.04
N SER A 223 2.75 37.61 -74.29
CA SER A 223 1.46 38.29 -74.04
C SER A 223 0.16 37.57 -74.43
N HIS A 224 -0.61 37.16 -73.43
CA HIS A 224 -2.06 37.35 -73.41
C HIS A 224 -2.51 37.61 -71.96
N GLU A 225 -2.83 38.86 -71.66
CA GLU A 225 -3.41 39.29 -70.39
C GLU A 225 -4.87 38.86 -70.35
N GLU A 226 -5.23 37.92 -69.48
CA GLU A 226 -6.62 37.61 -69.14
C GLU A 226 -6.78 37.80 -67.62
N GLU A 227 -7.33 38.96 -67.26
CA GLU A 227 -7.72 39.32 -65.89
C GLU A 227 -8.74 38.31 -65.37
N THR A 228 -8.29 37.40 -64.51
CA THR A 228 -9.18 36.60 -63.67
C THR A 228 -8.93 36.94 -62.20
N GLU A 229 -9.86 37.70 -61.65
CA GLU A 229 -10.00 38.05 -60.23
C GLU A 229 -9.88 36.78 -59.37
N SER A 230 -8.73 36.61 -58.72
CA SER A 230 -8.53 35.56 -57.73
C SER A 230 -8.94 36.05 -56.33
N PRO A 231 -9.56 35.19 -55.50
CA PRO A 231 -10.18 35.60 -54.25
C PRO A 231 -9.10 35.86 -53.19
N LYS A 232 -9.24 36.98 -52.47
CA LYS A 232 -8.41 37.31 -51.30
C LYS A 232 -8.48 36.17 -50.27
N PRO A 233 -7.34 35.60 -49.82
CA PRO A 233 -7.35 34.67 -48.70
C PRO A 233 -7.74 35.45 -47.43
N SER A 234 -8.85 35.07 -46.83
CA SER A 234 -9.28 35.56 -45.53
C SER A 234 -8.28 35.11 -44.45
N PRO A 235 -7.92 35.99 -43.50
CA PRO A 235 -7.01 35.63 -42.42
C PRO A 235 -7.69 34.61 -41.51
N VAL A 236 -7.21 33.37 -41.53
CA VAL A 236 -7.60 32.35 -40.55
C VAL A 236 -6.83 32.65 -39.28
N THR A 237 -7.38 33.51 -38.42
CA THR A 237 -6.95 33.63 -37.03
C THR A 237 -7.41 32.40 -36.26
N SER A 238 -6.64 31.32 -36.35
CA SER A 238 -6.80 30.15 -35.51
C SER A 238 -6.28 30.48 -34.11
N GLU A 239 -7.13 31.11 -33.29
CA GLU A 239 -6.94 31.19 -31.84
C GLU A 239 -7.13 29.79 -31.23
N PHE A 240 -6.10 28.94 -31.37
CA PHE A 240 -6.00 27.73 -30.57
C PHE A 240 -5.48 28.14 -29.19
N SER A 241 -6.42 28.52 -28.30
CA SER A 241 -6.14 28.69 -26.88
C SER A 241 -5.88 27.30 -26.28
N ILE A 242 -4.62 26.87 -26.28
CA ILE A 242 -4.19 25.69 -25.55
C ILE A 242 -4.20 26.07 -24.07
N TYR A 243 -5.26 25.68 -23.38
CA TYR A 243 -5.36 25.78 -21.93
C TYR A 243 -4.36 24.81 -21.30
N PHE A 244 -3.17 25.31 -20.98
CA PHE A 244 -2.25 24.62 -20.08
C PHE A 244 -2.79 24.78 -18.65
N PRO A 245 -3.20 23.70 -17.96
CA PRO A 245 -3.51 23.80 -16.54
C PRO A 245 -2.27 24.30 -15.78
N PRO A 246 -2.42 25.14 -14.75
CA PRO A 246 -1.30 25.62 -13.96
C PRO A 246 -0.64 24.43 -13.25
N PHE A 247 0.44 23.95 -13.85
CA PHE A 247 1.32 22.95 -13.29
C PHE A 247 2.10 23.65 -12.18
N TRP A 248 1.70 23.39 -10.94
CA TRP A 248 2.46 23.56 -9.69
C TRP A 248 3.80 24.29 -9.84
N ASP A 249 3.73 25.59 -9.61
CA ASP A 249 4.90 26.42 -9.39
C ASP A 249 5.45 26.13 -7.99
N THR A 250 6.29 25.08 -7.87
CA THR A 250 7.07 24.78 -6.64
C THR A 250 8.39 25.56 -6.59
N THR A 251 8.44 26.76 -7.16
CA THR A 251 9.55 27.68 -6.90
C THR A 251 9.19 28.65 -5.79
N ALA A 252 9.53 28.27 -4.54
CA ALA A 252 10.05 29.13 -3.46
C ALA A 252 9.60 28.70 -2.06
N ARG A 253 10.46 27.99 -1.33
CA ARG A 253 11.20 28.56 -0.20
C ARG A 253 12.19 27.54 0.34
N GLY A 254 13.44 28.00 0.48
CA GLY A 254 14.60 27.17 0.78
C GLY A 254 14.47 26.40 2.08
N SER A 255 14.82 25.13 1.99
CA SER A 255 15.54 24.43 3.05
C SER A 255 16.65 23.64 2.37
N THR A 256 17.90 24.04 2.63
CA THR A 256 19.11 23.39 2.14
C THR A 256 19.37 22.01 2.78
N ASP A 257 18.42 21.44 3.53
CA ASP A 257 18.60 20.17 4.24
C ASP A 257 18.09 18.92 3.51
N VAL A 258 17.34 19.05 2.40
CA VAL A 258 16.79 17.87 1.70
C VAL A 258 17.83 17.18 0.81
N ALA A 259 18.83 17.92 0.33
CA ALA A 259 19.91 17.34 -0.50
C ALA A 259 20.84 16.41 0.29
N HIS A 260 20.97 16.59 1.61
CA HIS A 260 21.80 15.71 2.45
C HIS A 260 21.10 14.41 2.85
N MET A 261 19.77 14.37 2.91
CA MET A 261 19.03 13.12 3.13
C MET A 261 18.97 12.26 1.86
N GLY A 262 18.92 12.86 0.66
CA GLY A 262 18.93 12.12 -0.61
C GLY A 262 20.21 11.31 -0.82
N ALA A 263 21.38 11.91 -0.57
CA ALA A 263 22.67 11.23 -0.74
C ALA A 263 22.94 10.15 0.34
N ALA A 264 22.40 10.30 1.55
CA ALA A 264 22.52 9.30 2.60
C ALA A 264 21.67 8.05 2.32
N VAL A 265 20.48 8.22 1.71
CA VAL A 265 19.62 7.11 1.27
C VAL A 265 20.20 6.40 0.05
N GLU A 266 20.82 7.13 -0.88
CA GLU A 266 21.49 6.55 -2.04
C GLU A 266 22.74 5.74 -1.65
N SER A 267 23.46 6.17 -0.59
CA SER A 267 24.63 5.44 -0.06
C SER A 267 24.27 4.22 0.80
N LEU A 268 23.08 4.19 1.44
CA LEU A 268 22.52 3.01 2.13
C LEU A 268 21.93 1.96 1.17
N MET A 269 21.53 2.35 -0.05
CA MET A 269 20.85 1.49 -1.04
C MET A 269 21.78 0.80 -2.04
N LEU A 270 23.06 1.16 -2.07
CA LEU A 270 24.09 0.56 -2.94
C LEU A 270 24.87 -0.58 -2.26
N GLY A 271 24.56 -0.90 -0.99
CA GLY A 271 24.97 -2.17 -0.40
C GLY A 271 24.21 -3.30 -1.11
N GLU A 272 24.95 -4.22 -1.73
CA GLU A 272 24.43 -5.41 -2.41
C GLU A 272 23.52 -6.21 -1.46
N SER A 273 22.23 -5.89 -1.47
CA SER A 273 21.24 -6.57 -0.65
C SER A 273 20.92 -7.90 -1.31
N ALA A 274 21.23 -9.00 -0.63
CA ALA A 274 20.85 -10.34 -1.03
C ALA A 274 19.33 -10.34 -1.31
N HIS A 275 18.96 -10.79 -2.50
CA HIS A 275 17.57 -10.86 -2.95
C HIS A 275 16.84 -11.93 -2.12
N VAL A 276 16.28 -11.55 -0.97
CA VAL A 276 15.47 -12.45 -0.15
C VAL A 276 14.12 -12.62 -0.85
N ASP A 277 13.82 -13.85 -1.28
CA ASP A 277 12.59 -14.21 -1.95
C ASP A 277 11.43 -14.30 -0.93
N PHE A 278 10.75 -13.18 -0.71
CA PHE A 278 9.65 -13.04 0.26
C PHE A 278 8.36 -13.78 -0.16
N ASP A 279 8.24 -14.23 -1.41
CA ASP A 279 7.04 -14.92 -1.92
C ASP A 279 6.85 -16.33 -1.33
N ARG A 280 7.88 -16.90 -0.70
CA ARG A 280 7.79 -18.19 0.03
C ARG A 280 7.10 -18.12 1.39
N LEU A 281 6.73 -16.94 1.88
CA LEU A 281 6.16 -16.74 3.23
C LEU A 281 4.63 -16.62 3.25
N ALA A 282 3.94 -17.12 2.22
CA ALA A 282 2.50 -17.31 2.27
C ALA A 282 2.16 -18.34 3.36
N TYR A 283 1.80 -17.87 4.55
CA TYR A 283 1.30 -18.71 5.63
C TYR A 283 0.08 -19.50 5.14
N PRO A 284 0.03 -20.83 5.35
CA PRO A 284 -1.21 -21.57 5.20
C PRO A 284 -2.18 -21.07 6.28
N GLY A 285 -3.34 -20.58 5.84
CA GLY A 285 -4.39 -20.06 6.71
C GLY A 285 -4.72 -21.06 7.82
N HIS A 286 -4.47 -20.67 9.06
CA HIS A 286 -4.85 -21.45 10.22
C HIS A 286 -6.31 -21.15 10.59
N LEU A 287 -7.13 -22.19 10.40
CA LEU A 287 -8.43 -22.42 11.01
C LEU A 287 -8.34 -22.21 12.52
N PHE A 288 -9.11 -21.26 13.04
CA PHE A 288 -9.52 -21.22 14.45
C PHE A 288 -10.98 -21.66 14.52
N HIS A 289 -11.21 -22.76 15.24
CA HIS A 289 -12.51 -23.35 15.57
C HIS A 289 -12.82 -23.11 17.05
#